data_AF-A0A085JH28-F1
#
_entry.id   AF-A0A085JH28-F1
#
_cell.length_a   1.000
_cell.length_b   1.000
_cell.length_c   1.000
_cell.angle_alpha   90.00
_cell.angle_beta   90.00
_cell.angle_gamma   90.00
#
_symmetry.space_group_name_H-M   'P 1'
#
loop_
_entity.id
_entity.type
_entity.pdbx_description
1 polymer ?
#
loop_
_entity_poly.entity_id
_entity_poly.type
_entity_poly.pdbx_seq_one_letter_code
_entity_poly.pdbx_strand_id
1 'polypeptide(L)'
;MLAGGWLLGGRAKARYKDTPFESGIAPVGNTQLRLSAKFYLVAMFFVIFDVEALFLYAWSASVRESGWIGFAEAAIFILVLLAGLVYLARIGALDWAPARRRIPVVTATRQHHTPSEKQ
;
A
#
# COMPACT_ATOMS: atom_id res chain seq x y z
N MET A 1 -23.71 -18.86 -4.50
CA MET A 1 -23.54 -18.67 -3.04
C MET A 1 -24.14 -17.37 -2.52
N LEU A 2 -23.88 -16.20 -3.12
CA LEU A 2 -24.46 -14.92 -2.68
C LEU A 2 -26.00 -14.87 -2.76
N ALA A 3 -26.60 -15.40 -3.84
CA ALA A 3 -28.06 -15.42 -4.01
C ALA A 3 -28.78 -16.24 -2.94
N GLY A 4 -28.25 -17.41 -2.57
CA GLY A 4 -28.81 -18.24 -1.50
C GLY A 4 -28.70 -17.57 -0.13
N GLY A 5 -27.55 -16.93 0.17
CA GLY A 5 -27.36 -16.18 1.41
C GLY A 5 -28.25 -14.93 1.51
N TRP A 6 -28.56 -14.27 0.39
CA TRP A 6 -29.50 -13.15 0.37
C TRP A 6 -30.96 -13.58 0.54
N LEU A 7 -31.33 -14.74 -0.02
CA LEU A 7 -32.71 -15.26 0.01
C LEU A 7 -33.06 -15.91 1.35
N LEU A 8 -32.12 -16.67 1.94
CA LEU A 8 -32.31 -17.39 3.20
C LEU A 8 -31.75 -16.63 4.42
N GLY A 9 -30.94 -15.58 4.20
CA GLY A 9 -30.30 -14.81 5.27
C GLY A 9 -31.26 -13.87 6.00
N GLY A 10 -31.25 -13.94 7.33
CA GLY A 10 -32.05 -13.09 8.20
C GLY A 10 -31.70 -11.59 8.07
N ARG A 11 -32.70 -10.75 7.82
CA ARG A 11 -32.53 -9.29 7.76
C ARG A 11 -32.62 -8.67 9.16
N ALA A 12 -31.50 -8.64 9.89
CA ALA A 12 -31.43 -7.88 11.14
C ALA A 12 -31.35 -6.37 10.85
N LYS A 13 -32.16 -5.54 11.54
CA LYS A 13 -32.02 -4.07 11.54
C LYS A 13 -31.58 -3.64 12.94
N ALA A 14 -30.41 -3.02 13.05
CA ALA A 14 -29.90 -2.48 14.30
C ALA A 14 -29.41 -1.05 14.07
N ARG A 15 -29.54 -0.19 15.09
CA ARG A 15 -29.29 1.26 15.00
C ARG A 15 -27.89 1.61 14.44
N TYR A 16 -26.89 0.77 14.68
CA TYR A 16 -25.50 0.98 14.28
C TYR A 16 -25.01 -0.04 13.23
N LYS A 17 -25.93 -0.75 12.56
CA LYS A 17 -25.55 -1.80 11.60
C LYS A 17 -24.84 -1.24 10.36
N ASP A 18 -25.24 -0.04 9.94
CA ASP A 18 -24.76 0.61 8.72
C ASP A 18 -23.73 1.73 9.02
N THR A 19 -23.23 1.80 10.26
CA THR A 19 -22.21 2.77 10.66
C THR A 19 -20.81 2.15 10.69
N PRO A 20 -19.75 2.84 10.24
CA PRO A 20 -18.38 2.36 10.37
C PRO A 20 -18.03 2.03 11.82
N PHE A 21 -17.32 0.93 12.02
CA PHE A 21 -16.87 0.52 13.34
C PHE A 21 -15.66 1.35 13.76
N GLU A 22 -15.81 2.16 14.81
CA GLU A 22 -14.73 2.99 15.36
C GLU A 22 -14.55 2.72 16.88
N SER A 23 -14.61 1.45 17.30
CA SER A 23 -14.47 1.05 18.72
C SER A 23 -15.40 1.77 19.71
N GLY A 24 -16.59 2.18 19.26
CA GLY A 24 -17.61 2.83 20.10
C GLY A 24 -17.61 4.36 20.07
N ILE A 25 -16.71 5.02 19.33
CA ILE A 25 -16.77 6.47 19.10
C ILE A 25 -17.48 6.79 17.78
N ALA A 26 -18.02 8.00 17.66
CA ALA A 26 -18.49 8.48 16.36
C ALA A 26 -17.27 8.67 15.44
N PRO A 27 -17.34 8.27 14.15
CA PRO A 27 -16.28 8.54 13.20
C PRO A 27 -16.06 10.05 13.12
N VAL A 28 -14.88 10.51 13.53
CA VAL A 28 -14.48 11.91 13.50
C VAL A 28 -13.22 12.05 12.64
N GLY A 29 -13.29 12.82 11.57
CA GLY A 29 -12.14 13.01 10.69
C GLY A 29 -12.51 13.29 9.24
N ASN A 30 -11.50 13.68 8.47
CA ASN A 30 -11.64 13.95 7.04
C ASN A 30 -11.41 12.65 6.26
N THR A 31 -12.27 12.33 5.29
CA THR A 31 -12.21 11.09 4.46
C THR A 31 -10.97 11.01 3.57
N GLN A 32 -10.17 12.07 3.47
CA GLN A 32 -8.95 12.11 2.65
C GLN A 32 -7.74 11.63 3.45
N LEU A 33 -7.48 10.33 3.37
CA LEU A 33 -6.23 9.76 3.84
C LEU A 33 -5.10 10.13 2.87
N ARG A 34 -4.03 10.73 3.38
CA ARG A 34 -2.81 10.99 2.60
C ARG A 34 -2.05 9.68 2.40
N LEU A 35 -2.45 8.93 1.38
CA LEU A 35 -1.71 7.76 0.93
C LEU A 35 -0.32 8.20 0.45
N SER A 36 0.71 7.50 0.89
CA SER A 36 2.09 7.79 0.48
C SER A 36 2.24 7.58 -1.03
N ALA A 37 3.02 8.46 -1.70
CA ALA A 37 3.37 8.31 -3.12
C ALA A 37 4.04 6.95 -3.43
N LYS A 38 4.60 6.28 -2.42
CA LYS A 38 5.17 4.92 -2.53
C LYS A 38 4.17 3.91 -3.10
N PHE A 39 2.90 3.97 -2.70
CA PHE A 39 1.86 3.06 -3.21
C PHE A 39 1.64 3.24 -4.72
N TYR A 40 1.67 4.49 -5.20
CA TYR A 40 1.53 4.80 -6.62
C TYR A 40 2.73 4.29 -7.43
N LEU A 41 3.97 4.50 -6.95
CA LEU A 41 5.16 4.03 -7.64
C LEU A 41 5.17 2.50 -7.81
N VAL A 42 4.78 1.76 -6.75
CA VAL A 42 4.66 0.30 -6.81
C VAL A 42 3.56 -0.13 -7.77
N ALA A 43 2.40 0.52 -7.74
CA ALA A 43 1.29 0.20 -8.66
C ALA A 43 1.65 0.46 -10.13
N MET A 44 2.28 1.61 -10.42
CA MET A 44 2.71 1.95 -11.77
C MET A 44 3.79 0.98 -12.28
N PHE A 45 4.77 0.63 -11.45
CA PHE A 45 5.78 -0.36 -11.81
C PHE A 45 5.16 -1.75 -12.03
N PHE A 46 4.17 -2.15 -11.22
CA PHE A 46 3.45 -3.41 -11.41
C PHE A 46 2.78 -3.47 -12.79
N VAL A 47 2.08 -2.40 -13.20
CA VAL A 47 1.43 -2.35 -14.52
C VAL A 47 2.44 -2.45 -15.66
N ILE A 48 3.56 -1.72 -15.56
CA ILE A 48 4.63 -1.79 -16.57
C ILE A 48 5.20 -3.21 -16.61
N PHE A 49 5.59 -3.76 -15.46
CA PHE A 49 6.16 -5.11 -15.39
C PHE A 49 5.20 -6.20 -15.91
N ASP A 50 3.90 -6.07 -15.66
CA ASP A 50 2.87 -7.00 -16.15
C ASP A 50 2.76 -6.99 -17.68
N VAL A 51 2.78 -5.79 -18.29
CA VAL A 51 2.83 -5.65 -19.76
C VAL A 51 4.12 -6.24 -20.33
N GLU A 52 5.24 -6.05 -19.65
CA GLU A 52 6.53 -6.57 -20.13
C GLU A 52 6.59 -8.11 -20.01
N ALA A 53 5.97 -8.68 -18.97
CA ALA A 53 5.78 -10.12 -18.84
C ALA A 53 4.91 -10.69 -19.97
N LEU A 54 3.89 -9.96 -20.41
CA LEU A 54 3.09 -10.34 -21.58
C LEU A 54 3.94 -10.41 -22.86
N PHE A 55 4.86 -9.45 -23.08
CA PHE A 55 5.78 -9.51 -24.21
C PHE A 55 6.71 -10.72 -24.15
N LEU A 56 7.26 -11.03 -22.97
CA LEU A 56 8.06 -12.23 -22.77
C LEU A 56 7.26 -13.51 -23.00
N TYR A 57 5.98 -13.53 -22.61
CA TYR A 57 5.11 -14.67 -22.87
C TYR A 57 4.85 -14.84 -24.38
N ALA A 58 4.56 -13.76 -25.09
CA ALA A 58 4.36 -13.81 -26.54
C ALA A 58 5.60 -14.32 -27.27
N TRP A 59 6.79 -13.84 -26.88
CA TRP A 59 8.07 -14.36 -27.38
C TRP A 59 8.28 -15.83 -27.00
N SER A 60 7.93 -16.21 -25.77
CA SER A 60 8.10 -17.59 -25.27
C SER A 60 7.35 -18.63 -26.11
N ALA A 61 6.24 -18.24 -26.74
CA ALA A 61 5.45 -19.10 -27.60
C ALA A 61 6.13 -19.42 -28.95
N SER A 62 7.07 -18.60 -29.41
CA SER A 62 7.74 -18.72 -30.72
C SER A 62 9.27 -18.68 -30.64
N VAL A 63 9.83 -19.19 -29.53
CA VAL A 63 11.28 -19.16 -29.28
C VAL A 63 12.08 -19.90 -30.36
N ARG A 64 11.53 -21.00 -30.89
CA ARG A 64 12.21 -21.84 -31.88
C ARG A 64 12.33 -21.15 -33.23
N GLU A 65 11.30 -20.42 -33.62
CA GLU A 65 11.21 -19.69 -34.88
C GLU A 65 12.01 -18.38 -34.85
N SER A 66 12.09 -17.75 -33.67
CA SER A 66 12.81 -16.48 -33.47
C SER A 66 14.34 -16.62 -33.45
N GLY A 67 14.85 -17.82 -33.17
CA GLY A 67 16.27 -18.13 -33.19
C GLY A 67 17.13 -17.28 -32.25
N TRP A 68 18.42 -17.14 -32.58
CA TRP A 68 19.41 -16.43 -31.75
C TRP A 68 19.15 -14.92 -31.63
N ILE A 69 18.57 -14.31 -32.66
CA ILE A 69 18.24 -12.88 -32.66
C ILE A 69 17.13 -12.61 -31.65
N GLY A 70 16.03 -13.37 -31.70
CA GLY A 70 14.96 -13.22 -30.71
C GLY A 70 15.41 -13.55 -29.29
N PHE A 71 16.34 -14.50 -29.11
CA PHE A 71 16.93 -14.75 -27.81
C PHE A 71 17.73 -13.54 -27.28
N ALA A 72 18.55 -12.91 -28.12
CA ALA A 72 19.31 -11.72 -27.73
C ALA A 72 18.38 -10.55 -27.38
N GLU A 73 17.30 -10.34 -28.14
CA GLU A 73 16.27 -9.33 -27.85
C GLU A 73 15.60 -9.60 -26.50
N ALA A 74 15.17 -10.84 -26.23
CA ALA A 74 14.57 -11.22 -24.95
C ALA A 74 15.54 -11.06 -23.78
N ALA A 75 16.83 -11.39 -23.97
CA ALA A 75 17.84 -11.22 -22.93
C ALA A 75 18.06 -9.73 -22.58
N ILE A 76 18.17 -8.85 -23.58
CA ILE A 76 18.28 -7.40 -23.37
C ILE A 76 17.02 -6.87 -22.67
N PHE A 77 15.85 -7.32 -23.09
CA PHE A 77 14.58 -6.92 -22.50
C PHE A 77 14.50 -7.29 -21.01
N ILE A 78 14.89 -8.52 -20.66
CA ILE A 78 14.96 -8.96 -19.26
C ILE A 78 15.97 -8.11 -18.47
N LEU A 79 17.13 -7.78 -19.04
CA LEU A 79 18.12 -6.91 -18.38
C LEU A 79 17.57 -5.51 -18.09
N VAL A 80 16.78 -4.94 -19.00
CA VAL A 80 16.12 -3.64 -18.79
C VAL A 80 15.11 -3.73 -17.64
N LEU A 81 14.31 -4.80 -17.57
CA LEU A 81 13.40 -5.02 -16.43
C LEU A 81 14.16 -5.13 -15.11
N LEU A 82 15.27 -5.87 -15.11
CA LEU A 82 16.10 -6.05 -13.93
C LEU A 82 16.70 -4.72 -13.48
N ALA A 83 17.16 -3.88 -14.41
CA ALA A 83 17.67 -2.54 -14.11
C ALA A 83 16.57 -1.64 -13.51
N GLY A 84 15.35 -1.69 -14.06
CA GLY A 84 14.19 -0.98 -13.51
C GLY A 84 13.85 -1.42 -12.07
N LEU A 85 13.86 -2.72 -11.82
CA LEU A 85 13.62 -3.28 -10.48
C LEU A 85 14.70 -2.85 -9.48
N VAL A 86 15.98 -2.92 -9.88
CA VAL A 86 17.11 -2.47 -9.06
C VAL A 86 16.98 -0.98 -8.76
N TYR A 87 16.67 -0.14 -9.75
CA TYR A 87 16.45 1.30 -9.54
C TYR A 87 15.36 1.57 -8.49
N LEU A 88 14.24 0.87 -8.60
CA LEU A 88 13.10 1.03 -7.68
C LEU A 88 13.45 0.58 -6.25
N ALA A 89 14.19 -0.52 -6.13
CA ALA A 89 14.71 -0.98 -4.85
C ALA A 89 15.68 0.03 -4.23
N ARG A 90 16.56 0.65 -5.03
CA ARG A 90 17.52 1.67 -4.56
C ARG A 90 16.87 2.96 -4.09
N ILE A 91 15.70 3.31 -4.64
CA ILE A 91 14.92 4.49 -4.21
C ILE A 91 14.18 4.23 -2.88
N GLY A 92 14.16 3.00 -2.37
CA GLY A 92 13.42 2.67 -1.15
C GLY A 92 11.91 2.76 -1.35
N ALA A 93 11.44 2.65 -2.60
CA ALA A 93 10.02 2.53 -2.89
C ALA A 93 9.44 1.22 -2.33
N LEU A 94 10.30 0.21 -2.13
CA LEU A 94 9.97 -1.06 -1.48
C LEU A 94 10.10 -1.03 0.06
N ASP A 95 10.65 0.05 0.64
CA ASP A 95 10.81 0.16 2.08
C ASP A 95 9.52 0.67 2.73
N TRP A 96 8.77 -0.29 3.29
CA TRP A 96 7.52 -0.07 4.00
C TRP A 96 7.71 0.26 5.49
N ALA A 97 8.94 0.20 6.01
CA ALA A 97 9.21 0.46 7.42
C ALA A 97 9.09 1.97 7.73
N PRO A 98 8.12 2.42 8.54
CA PRO A 98 8.10 3.79 9.00
C PRO A 98 9.31 4.00 9.92
N ALA A 99 10.12 5.04 9.65
CA ALA A 99 11.11 5.49 10.61
C ALA A 99 10.39 5.79 11.92
N ARG A 100 10.70 5.04 12.98
CA ARG A 100 10.08 5.18 14.30
C ARG A 100 10.36 6.59 14.82
N ARG A 101 9.42 7.53 14.59
CA ARG A 101 9.46 8.85 15.19
C ARG A 101 9.35 8.66 16.69
N ARG A 102 10.46 8.78 17.41
CA ARG A 102 10.45 8.96 18.85
C ARG A 102 9.88 10.35 19.11
N ILE A 103 8.62 10.41 19.51
CA ILE A 103 8.06 11.65 20.04
C ILE A 103 8.68 11.80 21.44
N PRO A 104 9.49 12.84 21.70
CA PRO A 104 9.95 13.11 23.05
C PRO A 104 8.73 13.48 23.89
N VAL A 105 8.37 12.61 24.83
CA VAL A 105 7.34 12.92 25.82
C VAL A 105 7.93 13.97 26.74
N VAL A 106 7.54 15.23 26.53
CA VAL A 106 7.84 16.30 27.48
C VAL A 106 6.92 16.07 28.68
N THR A 107 7.47 15.45 29.72
CA THR A 107 6.81 15.36 31.03
C THR A 107 6.73 16.78 31.59
N ALA A 108 5.60 17.45 31.36
CA ALA A 108 5.29 18.70 32.02
C ALA A 108 5.21 18.42 33.53
N THR A 109 6.28 18.74 34.23
CA THR A 109 6.29 18.79 35.70
C THR A 109 5.31 19.88 36.09
N ARG A 110 4.12 19.48 36.52
CA ARG A 110 3.08 20.36 37.05
C ARG A 110 3.68 21.03 38.28
N GLN A 111 4.20 22.24 38.12
CA GLN A 111 4.66 23.03 39.26
C GLN A 111 3.43 23.36 40.10
N HIS A 112 3.36 22.70 41.25
CA HIS A 112 2.37 22.95 42.29
C HIS A 112 2.66 24.35 42.86
N HIS A 113 2.01 25.38 42.32
CA HIS A 113 2.00 26.70 42.95
C HIS A 113 1.07 26.63 44.16
N THR A 114 1.66 26.51 45.34
CA THR A 114 0.97 26.73 46.63
C THR A 114 0.66 28.23 46.74
N PRO A 115 -0.58 28.66 47.00
CA PRO A 115 -0.84 30.08 47.24
C PRO A 115 -0.23 30.44 48.60
N SER A 116 0.71 31.37 48.63
CA SER A 116 1.17 31.98 49.88
C SER A 116 0.00 32.75 50.48
N GLU A 117 -0.47 32.22 51.60
CA GLU A 117 -1.26 32.90 52.62
C GLU A 117 -0.67 34.30 52.87
N LYS A 118 -1.48 35.34 52.68
CA LYS A 118 -1.17 36.71 53.10
C LYS A 118 -2.06 37.06 54.28
N GLN A 119 -1.38 37.34 55.40
CA GLN A 119 -1.85 38.10 56.56
C GLN A 119 -2.34 39.50 56.16
#